data_AF-A0A2T2YUZ7-F1
#
_entry.id   AF-A0A2T2YUZ7-F1
#
_cell.length_a   1.000
_cell.length_b   1.000
_cell.length_c   1.000
_cell.angle_alpha   90.00
_cell.angle_beta   90.00
_cell.angle_gamma   90.00
#
_symmetry.space_group_name_H-M   'P 1'
#
loop_
_entity.id
_entity.type
_entity.pdbx_description
1 polymer ?
#
loop_
_entity_poly.entity_id
_entity_poly.type
_entity_poly.pdbx_seq_one_letter_code
_entity_poly.pdbx_strand_id
1 'polypeptide(L)'
;MTRGDVHLCGSVPLPNAEAVFDTAARRLGPWLSRIPDGETGERDNFTVWQLPRMGAHPDLETVPPPSPEYGPSERVRPKPGVDPASIDFGELGYAQAALESWSVFRKLRARGDIDAGVRFQVCLPTPISVVGAFVGDPQDILEQRYEAALLAELGRIAAEIPHTDLAVQWDCPVEFAIFEGVFPSWFGADDDTRLSEIVARLVRLGAAVPGNIELGYHLCYGDFGHRHFAEPADTGRMVAVLSGVLAGLPRRVDWVHMPVPRSRTDREYFAPLAGLDLPPQTRLYLGLVHATDGRDGALRRIAGAREIVDGFGIATECGFGRRPAEHIPDLLDLHAELAAMLS
;
A
#
# COMPACT_ATOMS: atom_id res chain seq x y z
N MET A 1 13.82 21.49 -10.09
CA MET A 1 13.65 20.43 -9.08
C MET A 1 12.76 19.38 -9.70
N THR A 2 13.22 18.13 -9.71
CA THR A 2 12.44 16.98 -10.14
C THR A 2 11.35 16.70 -9.10
N ARG A 3 10.07 16.73 -9.49
CA ARG A 3 8.99 16.24 -8.62
C ARG A 3 9.06 14.72 -8.55
N GLY A 4 8.69 14.13 -7.42
CA GLY A 4 8.67 12.67 -7.24
C GLY A 4 9.95 12.10 -6.62
N ASP A 5 10.60 12.88 -5.75
CA ASP A 5 11.72 12.40 -4.93
C ASP A 5 11.24 11.87 -3.58
N VAL A 6 10.02 12.21 -3.16
CA VAL A 6 9.39 11.69 -1.94
C VAL A 6 8.07 10.98 -2.27
N HIS A 7 7.83 9.85 -1.60
CA HIS A 7 6.57 9.13 -1.64
C HIS A 7 6.01 8.92 -0.24
N LEU A 8 4.68 9.09 -0.12
CA LEU A 8 3.91 8.81 1.08
C LEU A 8 3.09 7.53 0.84
N CYS A 9 3.28 6.52 1.70
CA CYS A 9 2.75 5.18 1.45
C CYS A 9 1.23 5.05 1.58
N GLY A 10 0.54 6.00 2.22
CA GLY A 10 -0.92 5.91 2.44
C GLY A 10 -1.31 6.59 3.74
N SER A 11 -1.41 5.81 4.82
CA SER A 11 -1.81 6.29 6.14
C SER A 11 -0.96 7.45 6.70
N VAL A 12 -1.65 8.45 7.27
CA VAL A 12 -1.09 9.61 7.96
C VAL A 12 -2.03 9.96 9.12
N PRO A 13 -1.63 9.78 10.38
CA PRO A 13 -2.52 9.84 11.55
C PRO A 13 -2.78 11.30 11.97
N LEU A 14 -3.26 12.11 11.04
CA LEU A 14 -3.77 13.45 11.28
C LEU A 14 -5.30 13.42 11.37
N PRO A 15 -5.96 14.48 11.89
CA PRO A 15 -7.38 14.40 12.24
C PRO A 15 -8.34 14.12 11.08
N ASN A 16 -7.96 14.46 9.85
CA ASN A 16 -8.76 14.24 8.63
C ASN A 16 -7.91 14.43 7.35
N ALA A 17 -8.49 14.10 6.19
CA ALA A 17 -7.83 14.27 4.90
C ALA A 17 -7.39 15.71 4.59
N GLU A 18 -8.14 16.74 5.02
CA GLU A 18 -7.75 18.14 4.81
C GLU A 18 -6.43 18.46 5.53
N ALA A 19 -6.30 18.05 6.79
CA ALA A 19 -5.08 18.22 7.57
C ALA A 19 -3.90 17.47 6.94
N VAL A 20 -4.12 16.26 6.40
CA VAL A 20 -3.10 15.48 5.69
C VAL A 20 -2.63 16.21 4.44
N PHE A 21 -3.55 16.58 3.55
CA PHE A 21 -3.23 17.26 2.30
C PHE A 21 -2.51 18.59 2.54
N ASP A 22 -3.04 19.44 3.43
CA ASP A 22 -2.45 20.73 3.80
C ASP A 22 -1.04 20.57 4.40
N THR A 23 -0.85 19.61 5.30
CA THR A 23 0.44 19.38 5.95
C THR A 23 1.48 18.84 4.98
N ALA A 24 1.10 17.84 4.16
CA ALA A 24 1.97 17.26 3.16
C ALA A 24 2.35 18.28 2.07
N ALA A 25 1.37 19.04 1.55
CA ALA A 25 1.63 20.03 0.51
C ALA A 25 2.55 21.16 0.99
N ARG A 26 2.36 21.68 2.19
CA ARG A 26 3.23 22.74 2.74
C ARG A 26 4.67 22.28 2.98
N ARG A 27 4.87 21.06 3.48
CA ARG A 27 6.20 20.57 3.88
C ARG A 27 6.95 19.88 2.77
N LEU A 28 6.24 19.22 1.85
CA LEU A 28 6.84 18.37 0.82
C LEU A 28 6.43 18.74 -0.61
N GLY A 29 5.60 19.77 -0.82
CA GLY A 29 5.02 20.11 -2.13
C GLY A 29 5.99 20.06 -3.32
N PRO A 30 7.22 20.62 -3.25
CA PRO A 30 8.18 20.55 -4.35
C PRO A 30 8.65 19.13 -4.71
N TRP A 31 8.55 18.19 -3.77
CA TRP A 31 9.08 16.83 -3.85
C TRP A 31 8.03 15.77 -4.17
N LEU A 32 6.74 16.08 -4.02
CA LEU A 32 5.64 15.13 -4.21
C LEU A 32 5.10 15.16 -5.64
N SER A 33 4.88 13.97 -6.21
CA SER A 33 4.04 13.79 -7.41
C SER A 33 2.58 13.47 -7.06
N ARG A 34 2.35 13.00 -5.82
CA ARG A 34 1.05 12.52 -5.36
C ARG A 34 0.92 12.61 -3.85
N ILE A 35 -0.31 12.78 -3.35
CA ILE A 35 -0.62 12.86 -1.91
C ILE A 35 -1.78 11.92 -1.58
N PRO A 36 -1.62 10.99 -0.61
CA PRO A 36 -2.72 10.18 -0.11
C PRO A 36 -3.59 10.96 0.89
N ASP A 37 -4.81 10.50 1.12
CA ASP A 37 -5.72 11.11 2.10
C ASP A 37 -5.42 10.76 3.56
N GLY A 38 -4.42 9.90 3.79
CA GLY A 38 -3.95 9.52 5.11
C GLY A 38 -4.77 8.44 5.80
N GLU A 39 -5.77 7.83 5.15
CA GLU A 39 -6.59 6.76 5.75
C GLU A 39 -7.17 7.15 7.12
N THR A 40 -7.62 8.39 7.26
CA THR A 40 -8.09 8.93 8.55
C THR A 40 -9.49 8.43 8.95
N GLY A 41 -9.86 8.61 10.22
CA GLY A 41 -11.19 8.26 10.74
C GLY A 41 -11.36 6.76 10.94
N GLU A 42 -12.48 6.19 10.47
CA GLU A 42 -12.73 4.74 10.61
C GLU A 42 -11.66 3.87 9.93
N ARG A 43 -10.88 4.43 8.99
CA ARG A 43 -9.86 3.73 8.20
C ARG A 43 -8.45 3.78 8.82
N ASP A 44 -8.29 4.32 10.03
CA ASP A 44 -6.98 4.57 10.66
C ASP A 44 -6.13 3.30 10.92
N ASN A 45 -6.73 2.12 10.75
CA ASN A 45 -6.08 0.83 10.85
C ASN A 45 -6.24 -0.03 9.59
N PHE A 46 -5.94 0.56 8.43
CA PHE A 46 -5.84 -0.10 7.11
C PHE A 46 -7.12 -0.86 6.69
N THR A 47 -7.21 -2.16 6.95
CA THR A 47 -8.34 -3.01 6.54
C THR A 47 -9.32 -3.35 7.67
N VAL A 48 -9.01 -3.00 8.93
CA VAL A 48 -9.84 -3.40 10.09
C VAL A 48 -11.28 -2.89 10.02
N TRP A 49 -11.50 -1.73 9.40
CA TRP A 49 -12.84 -1.14 9.18
C TRP A 49 -13.75 -1.95 8.26
N GLN A 50 -13.21 -2.96 7.57
CA GLN A 50 -13.99 -3.89 6.76
C GLN A 50 -14.69 -4.96 7.62
N LEU A 51 -14.14 -5.30 8.80
CA LEU A 51 -14.71 -6.35 9.64
C LEU A 51 -16.14 -6.02 10.11
N PRO A 52 -16.47 -4.82 10.63
CA PRO A 52 -17.85 -4.47 10.97
C PRO A 52 -18.80 -4.51 9.77
N ARG A 53 -18.33 -4.14 8.56
CA ARG A 53 -19.13 -4.17 7.33
C ARG A 53 -19.48 -5.59 6.93
N MET A 54 -18.49 -6.48 6.93
CA MET A 54 -18.72 -7.90 6.66
C MET A 54 -19.55 -8.58 7.75
N GLY A 55 -19.34 -8.22 9.03
CA GLY A 55 -20.14 -8.73 10.15
C GLY A 55 -21.61 -8.31 10.10
N ALA A 56 -21.93 -7.21 9.40
CA ALA A 56 -23.31 -6.77 9.17
C ALA A 56 -23.98 -7.45 7.96
N HIS A 57 -23.25 -8.24 7.17
CA HIS A 57 -23.80 -8.89 5.97
C HIS A 57 -24.83 -9.97 6.36
N PRO A 58 -26.04 -9.99 5.76
CA PRO A 58 -27.14 -10.85 6.19
C PRO A 58 -26.85 -12.35 6.05
N ASP A 59 -25.96 -12.74 5.13
CA ASP A 59 -25.63 -14.15 4.87
C ASP A 59 -24.30 -14.60 5.52
N LEU A 60 -23.61 -13.72 6.25
CA LEU A 60 -22.39 -14.05 6.97
C LEU A 60 -22.66 -14.19 8.47
N GLU A 61 -21.94 -15.08 9.13
CA GLU A 61 -21.87 -15.20 10.59
C GLU A 61 -20.46 -14.95 11.09
N THR A 62 -20.36 -14.29 12.24
CA THR A 62 -19.09 -14.12 12.94
C THR A 62 -18.67 -15.42 13.60
N VAL A 63 -17.39 -15.76 13.46
CA VAL A 63 -16.76 -16.92 14.08
C VAL A 63 -15.53 -16.50 14.89
N PRO A 64 -15.18 -17.27 15.92
CA PRO A 64 -13.97 -17.01 16.71
C PRO A 64 -12.70 -16.98 15.84
N PRO A 65 -11.63 -16.31 16.32
CA PRO A 65 -10.33 -16.37 15.65
C PRO A 65 -9.85 -17.83 15.51
N PRO A 66 -9.13 -18.17 14.43
CA PRO A 66 -8.68 -19.54 14.16
C PRO A 66 -7.66 -20.04 15.19
N SER A 67 -6.83 -19.15 15.75
CA SER A 67 -6.03 -19.40 16.95
C SER A 67 -5.60 -18.08 17.60
N PRO A 68 -5.16 -18.09 18.88
CA PRO A 68 -4.57 -16.92 19.53
C PRO A 68 -3.29 -16.39 18.83
N GLU A 69 -2.64 -17.23 18.02
CA GLU A 69 -1.37 -16.92 17.34
C GLU A 69 -1.57 -16.16 16.02
N TYR A 70 -2.73 -16.31 15.36
CA TYR A 70 -3.07 -15.64 14.09
C TYR A 70 -3.79 -14.29 14.27
N GLY A 71 -3.80 -13.77 15.50
CA GLY A 71 -4.38 -12.46 15.85
C GLY A 71 -5.74 -12.54 16.55
N PRO A 72 -6.11 -11.50 17.31
CA PRO A 72 -7.29 -11.51 18.18
C PRO A 72 -8.63 -11.32 17.44
N SER A 73 -8.58 -11.06 16.13
CA SER A 73 -9.75 -10.62 15.38
C SER A 73 -10.69 -11.77 15.08
N GLU A 74 -11.96 -11.54 15.37
CA GLU A 74 -13.04 -12.37 14.87
C GLU A 74 -13.00 -12.43 13.33
N ARG A 75 -13.52 -13.52 12.77
CA ARG A 75 -13.68 -13.69 11.33
C ARG A 75 -15.15 -13.80 10.97
N VAL A 76 -15.46 -13.66 9.69
CA VAL A 76 -16.77 -13.97 9.13
C VAL A 76 -16.69 -15.20 8.22
N ARG A 77 -17.79 -15.94 8.10
CA ARG A 77 -17.96 -16.98 7.08
C ARG A 77 -19.42 -17.06 6.63
N PRO A 78 -19.74 -17.73 5.51
CA PRO A 78 -21.11 -17.98 5.11
C PRO A 78 -21.89 -18.75 6.17
N LYS A 79 -23.14 -18.34 6.41
CA LYS A 79 -24.05 -19.07 7.30
C LYS A 79 -24.31 -20.50 6.80
N PRO A 80 -24.68 -21.44 7.69
CA PRO A 80 -25.06 -22.79 7.27
C PRO A 80 -26.16 -22.76 6.20
N GLY A 81 -25.90 -23.44 5.06
CA GLY A 81 -26.83 -23.53 3.93
C GLY A 81 -26.76 -22.37 2.93
N VAL A 82 -25.93 -21.35 3.17
CA VAL A 82 -25.62 -20.30 2.18
C VAL A 82 -24.57 -20.81 1.22
N ASP A 83 -24.78 -20.61 -0.08
CA ASP A 83 -23.76 -20.85 -1.10
C ASP A 83 -22.68 -19.75 -1.02
N PRO A 84 -21.41 -20.08 -0.71
CA PRO A 84 -20.33 -19.08 -0.68
C PRO A 84 -20.19 -18.33 -2.01
N ALA A 85 -20.48 -19.01 -3.13
CA ALA A 85 -20.41 -18.41 -4.46
C ALA A 85 -21.57 -17.45 -4.75
N SER A 86 -22.59 -17.34 -3.89
CA SER A 86 -23.66 -16.35 -4.02
C SER A 86 -23.42 -15.08 -3.19
N ILE A 87 -22.46 -15.07 -2.25
CA ILE A 87 -22.17 -13.91 -1.38
C ILE A 87 -21.79 -12.68 -2.18
N ASP A 88 -22.58 -11.61 -2.06
CA ASP A 88 -22.29 -10.29 -2.64
C ASP A 88 -21.97 -9.29 -1.54
N PHE A 89 -20.70 -8.91 -1.40
CA PHE A 89 -20.27 -7.96 -0.37
C PHE A 89 -20.84 -6.54 -0.58
N GLY A 90 -21.40 -6.22 -1.75
CA GLY A 90 -21.99 -4.92 -2.02
C GLY A 90 -20.96 -3.78 -1.96
N GLU A 91 -21.39 -2.64 -1.41
CA GLU A 91 -20.51 -1.48 -1.23
C GLU A 91 -19.56 -1.68 -0.03
N LEU A 92 -18.26 -1.72 -0.33
CA LEU A 92 -17.20 -1.84 0.65
C LEU A 92 -16.86 -0.49 1.30
N GLY A 93 -17.24 0.62 0.65
CA GLY A 93 -17.05 1.99 1.12
C GLY A 93 -15.77 2.67 0.63
N TYR A 94 -14.89 1.97 -0.10
CA TYR A 94 -13.65 2.56 -0.62
C TYR A 94 -13.92 3.72 -1.60
N ALA A 95 -14.89 3.59 -2.51
CA ALA A 95 -15.21 4.70 -3.41
C ALA A 95 -15.82 5.88 -2.66
N GLN A 96 -16.72 5.63 -1.71
CA GLN A 96 -17.27 6.71 -0.89
C GLN A 96 -16.15 7.51 -0.21
N ALA A 97 -15.23 6.83 0.48
CA ALA A 97 -14.10 7.48 1.16
C ALA A 97 -13.21 8.25 0.17
N ALA A 98 -12.87 7.65 -0.98
CA ALA A 98 -12.05 8.30 -2.00
C ALA A 98 -12.71 9.57 -2.57
N LEU A 99 -14.03 9.55 -2.81
CA LEU A 99 -14.78 10.68 -3.37
C LEU A 99 -14.94 11.82 -2.36
N GLU A 100 -15.12 11.50 -1.09
CA GLU A 100 -15.12 12.49 0.00
C GLU A 100 -13.76 13.18 0.10
N SER A 101 -12.66 12.41 0.11
CA SER A 101 -11.29 12.91 0.10
C SER A 101 -10.98 13.73 -1.17
N TRP A 102 -11.43 13.28 -2.34
CA TRP A 102 -11.26 14.00 -3.61
C TRP A 102 -11.92 15.38 -3.59
N SER A 103 -13.11 15.50 -3.00
CA SER A 103 -13.80 16.78 -2.84
C SER A 103 -12.96 17.79 -2.05
N VAL A 104 -12.26 17.34 -1.01
CA VAL A 104 -11.32 18.15 -0.21
C VAL A 104 -10.07 18.49 -1.02
N PHE A 105 -9.44 17.49 -1.64
CA PHE A 105 -8.23 17.67 -2.46
C PHE A 105 -8.44 18.74 -3.55
N ARG A 106 -9.56 18.66 -4.28
CA ARG A 106 -9.91 19.61 -5.33
C ARG A 106 -10.08 21.04 -4.80
N LYS A 107 -10.65 21.22 -3.61
CA LYS A 107 -10.81 22.55 -2.98
C LYS A 107 -9.46 23.16 -2.62
N LEU A 108 -8.56 22.38 -2.01
CA LEU A 108 -7.21 22.84 -1.67
C LEU A 108 -6.39 23.17 -2.92
N ARG A 109 -6.48 22.35 -3.98
CA ARG A 109 -5.85 22.64 -5.26
C ARG A 109 -6.41 23.91 -5.93
N ALA A 110 -7.72 24.11 -5.89
CA ALA A 110 -8.35 25.32 -6.43
C ALA A 110 -7.95 26.61 -5.68
N ARG A 111 -7.61 26.50 -4.39
CA ARG A 111 -7.05 27.58 -3.58
C ARG A 111 -5.56 27.84 -3.82
N GLY A 112 -4.87 26.93 -4.52
CA GLY A 112 -3.43 26.99 -4.76
C GLY A 112 -2.58 26.36 -3.65
N ASP A 113 -3.20 25.71 -2.65
CA ASP A 113 -2.49 25.06 -1.55
C ASP A 113 -1.81 23.75 -2.00
N ILE A 114 -2.38 23.10 -3.03
CA ILE A 114 -1.79 21.93 -3.71
C ILE A 114 -1.48 22.33 -5.15
N ASP A 115 -0.29 21.98 -5.62
CA ASP A 115 0.13 22.27 -6.99
C ASP A 115 -0.72 21.50 -8.03
N ALA A 116 -0.99 22.14 -9.17
CA ALA A 116 -1.84 21.58 -10.22
C ALA A 116 -1.33 20.26 -10.82
N GLY A 117 -0.01 20.02 -10.79
CA GLY A 117 0.62 18.79 -11.28
C GLY A 117 0.64 17.63 -10.28
N VAL A 118 0.15 17.83 -9.05
CA VAL A 118 0.11 16.80 -8.01
C VAL A 118 -1.19 16.01 -8.10
N ARG A 119 -1.08 14.68 -8.08
CA ARG A 119 -2.22 13.76 -8.12
C ARG A 119 -2.75 13.41 -6.73
N PHE A 120 -4.03 13.10 -6.67
CA PHE A 120 -4.64 12.44 -5.53
C PHE A 120 -4.33 10.93 -5.57
N GLN A 121 -3.69 10.42 -4.51
CA GLN A 121 -3.35 9.00 -4.37
C GLN A 121 -4.44 8.27 -3.58
N VAL A 122 -5.06 7.27 -4.20
CA VAL A 122 -5.95 6.32 -3.55
C VAL A 122 -5.16 5.03 -3.29
N CYS A 123 -5.03 4.64 -2.03
CA CYS A 123 -4.42 3.37 -1.64
C CYS A 123 -5.51 2.35 -1.35
N LEU A 124 -5.47 1.21 -2.04
CA LEU A 124 -6.42 0.11 -1.87
C LEU A 124 -5.66 -1.13 -1.39
N PRO A 125 -6.23 -1.90 -0.45
CA PRO A 125 -5.68 -3.19 -0.09
C PRO A 125 -5.88 -4.18 -1.24
N THR A 126 -5.07 -5.22 -1.29
CA THR A 126 -5.41 -6.39 -2.09
C THR A 126 -6.57 -7.17 -1.45
N PRO A 127 -7.38 -7.92 -2.23
CA PRO A 127 -8.46 -8.75 -1.68
C PRO A 127 -7.98 -9.71 -0.58
N ILE A 128 -6.83 -10.34 -0.77
CA ILE A 128 -6.22 -11.24 0.22
C ILE A 128 -5.86 -10.53 1.53
N SER A 129 -5.54 -9.22 1.48
CA SER A 129 -5.27 -8.44 2.69
C SER A 129 -6.49 -8.27 3.60
N VAL A 130 -7.70 -8.43 3.06
CA VAL A 130 -8.96 -8.41 3.82
C VAL A 130 -9.41 -9.83 4.12
N VAL A 131 -9.47 -10.69 3.10
CA VAL A 131 -9.99 -12.06 3.22
C VAL A 131 -9.10 -12.95 4.07
N GLY A 132 -7.78 -12.86 3.91
CA GLY A 132 -6.81 -13.61 4.73
C GLY A 132 -6.90 -13.27 6.21
N ALA A 133 -7.22 -12.01 6.54
CA ALA A 133 -7.31 -11.53 7.92
C ALA A 133 -8.67 -11.80 8.58
N PHE A 134 -9.77 -11.57 7.86
CA PHE A 134 -11.09 -11.44 8.46
C PHE A 134 -12.11 -12.48 7.99
N VAL A 135 -11.74 -13.39 7.10
CA VAL A 135 -12.67 -14.36 6.52
C VAL A 135 -12.22 -15.78 6.83
N GLY A 136 -13.15 -16.65 7.21
CA GLY A 136 -12.95 -18.09 7.36
C GLY A 136 -13.20 -18.85 6.06
N ASP A 137 -13.09 -20.18 6.10
CA ASP A 137 -13.32 -20.99 4.90
C ASP A 137 -14.76 -20.90 4.36
N PRO A 138 -14.96 -20.98 3.03
CA PRO A 138 -13.94 -21.16 1.98
C PRO A 138 -13.33 -19.82 1.50
N GLN A 139 -12.07 -19.55 1.85
CA GLN A 139 -11.44 -18.26 1.55
C GLN A 139 -11.17 -18.04 0.06
N ASP A 140 -10.94 -19.09 -0.71
CA ASP A 140 -10.69 -19.06 -2.16
C ASP A 140 -11.88 -18.53 -2.97
N ILE A 141 -13.09 -18.94 -2.59
CA ILE A 141 -14.34 -18.47 -3.20
C ILE A 141 -14.63 -17.03 -2.74
N LEU A 142 -14.46 -16.76 -1.45
CA LEU A 142 -14.77 -15.44 -0.87
C LEU A 142 -13.79 -14.35 -1.32
N GLU A 143 -12.53 -14.69 -1.59
CA GLU A 143 -11.58 -13.79 -2.25
C GLU A 143 -12.09 -13.32 -3.60
N GLN A 144 -12.60 -14.22 -4.44
CA GLN A 144 -13.14 -13.87 -5.75
C GLN A 144 -14.36 -12.95 -5.63
N ARG A 145 -15.24 -13.22 -4.66
CA ARG A 145 -16.42 -12.37 -4.40
C ARG A 145 -16.03 -10.99 -3.88
N TYR A 146 -15.07 -10.91 -2.95
CA TYR A 146 -14.57 -9.65 -2.40
C TYR A 146 -13.83 -8.84 -3.47
N GLU A 147 -13.01 -9.50 -4.29
CA GLU A 147 -12.32 -8.85 -5.41
C GLU A 147 -13.31 -8.21 -6.38
N ALA A 148 -14.38 -8.91 -6.75
CA ALA A 148 -15.40 -8.36 -7.63
C ALA A 148 -16.02 -7.05 -7.07
N ALA A 149 -16.33 -7.02 -5.77
CA ALA A 149 -16.84 -5.82 -5.10
C ALA A 149 -15.78 -4.69 -5.06
N LEU A 150 -14.53 -5.02 -4.75
CA LEU A 150 -13.44 -4.04 -4.71
C LEU A 150 -13.13 -3.44 -6.09
N LEU A 151 -13.19 -4.25 -7.15
CA LEU A 151 -13.02 -3.76 -8.51
C LEU A 151 -14.21 -2.93 -8.99
N ALA A 152 -15.42 -3.20 -8.50
CA ALA A 152 -16.58 -2.32 -8.73
C ALA A 152 -16.39 -0.95 -8.06
N GLU A 153 -15.88 -0.92 -6.83
CA GLU A 153 -15.52 0.32 -6.12
C GLU A 153 -14.42 1.09 -6.87
N LEU A 154 -13.35 0.42 -7.32
CA LEU A 154 -12.32 1.03 -8.17
C LEU A 154 -12.90 1.63 -9.45
N GLY A 155 -13.84 0.93 -10.10
CA GLY A 155 -14.54 1.43 -11.28
C GLY A 155 -15.31 2.73 -11.01
N ARG A 156 -15.97 2.83 -9.86
CA ARG A 156 -16.65 4.08 -9.42
C ARG A 156 -15.66 5.22 -9.17
N ILE A 157 -14.53 4.94 -8.52
CA ILE A 157 -13.48 5.94 -8.28
C ILE A 157 -12.97 6.49 -9.61
N ALA A 158 -12.65 5.61 -10.57
CA ALA A 158 -12.17 6.01 -11.88
C ALA A 158 -13.21 6.79 -12.69
N ALA A 159 -14.50 6.48 -12.57
CA ALA A 159 -15.56 7.18 -13.29
C ALA A 159 -15.76 8.64 -12.83
N GLU A 160 -15.52 8.92 -11.55
CA GLU A 160 -15.86 10.20 -10.91
C GLU A 160 -14.63 11.13 -10.71
N ILE A 161 -13.41 10.56 -10.65
CA ILE A 161 -12.18 11.33 -10.49
C ILE A 161 -11.47 11.43 -11.85
N PRO A 162 -11.11 12.64 -12.34
CA PRO A 162 -10.37 12.79 -13.57
C PRO A 162 -9.10 11.94 -13.56
N HIS A 163 -8.91 11.12 -14.59
CA HIS A 163 -7.82 10.13 -14.63
C HIS A 163 -6.42 10.79 -14.57
N THR A 164 -6.29 12.03 -15.06
CA THR A 164 -5.06 12.83 -14.97
C THR A 164 -4.74 13.33 -13.57
N ASP A 165 -5.72 13.30 -12.67
CA ASP A 165 -5.60 13.73 -11.28
C ASP A 165 -5.54 12.57 -10.30
N LEU A 166 -5.74 11.33 -10.77
CA LEU A 166 -5.81 10.13 -9.94
C LEU A 166 -4.54 9.29 -10.07
N ALA A 167 -4.09 8.75 -8.94
CA ALA A 167 -3.09 7.71 -8.83
C ALA A 167 -3.64 6.59 -7.93
N VAL A 168 -3.50 5.33 -8.32
CA VAL A 168 -3.97 4.18 -7.55
C VAL A 168 -2.79 3.32 -7.11
N GLN A 169 -2.75 3.01 -5.82
CA GLN A 169 -1.78 2.09 -5.23
C GLN A 169 -2.47 0.81 -4.78
N TRP A 170 -1.86 -0.33 -5.07
CA TRP A 170 -2.17 -1.59 -4.39
C TRP A 170 -1.19 -1.81 -3.24
N ASP A 171 -1.72 -1.95 -2.03
CA ASP A 171 -0.97 -2.25 -0.82
C ASP A 171 -0.93 -3.75 -0.60
N CYS A 172 0.28 -4.31 -0.58
CA CYS A 172 0.49 -5.76 -0.63
C CYS A 172 1.16 -6.34 0.63
N PRO A 173 0.72 -6.05 1.89
CA PRO A 173 1.39 -6.57 3.07
C PRO A 173 1.20 -8.07 3.29
N VAL A 174 0.02 -8.62 2.95
CA VAL A 174 -0.32 -10.02 3.26
C VAL A 174 0.37 -10.98 2.29
N GLU A 175 0.63 -10.57 1.06
CA GLU A 175 1.41 -11.31 0.08
C GLU A 175 2.79 -11.69 0.63
N PHE A 176 3.48 -10.76 1.28
CA PHE A 176 4.77 -11.04 1.91
C PHE A 176 4.61 -11.86 3.19
N ALA A 177 3.57 -11.60 3.99
CA ALA A 177 3.29 -12.41 5.17
C ALA A 177 3.00 -13.89 4.83
N ILE A 178 2.46 -14.18 3.64
CA ILE A 178 2.28 -15.54 3.11
C ILE A 178 3.63 -16.21 2.83
N PHE A 179 4.59 -15.51 2.22
CA PHE A 179 5.93 -16.06 1.99
C PHE A 179 6.65 -16.38 3.31
N GLU A 180 6.48 -15.53 4.32
CA GLU A 180 7.09 -15.70 5.64
C GLU A 180 6.38 -16.75 6.52
N GLY A 181 5.30 -17.37 6.02
CA GLY A 181 4.52 -18.38 6.73
C GLY A 181 3.71 -17.84 7.92
N VAL A 182 3.57 -16.51 8.00
CA VAL A 182 2.84 -15.82 9.07
C VAL A 182 1.34 -15.86 8.79
N PHE A 183 0.96 -15.73 7.51
CA PHE A 183 -0.43 -15.83 7.07
C PHE A 183 -0.67 -17.13 6.31
N PRO A 184 -1.66 -17.95 6.71
CA PRO A 184 -2.05 -19.12 5.93
C PRO A 184 -2.67 -18.66 4.60
N SER A 185 -2.48 -19.47 3.56
CA SER A 185 -3.15 -19.28 2.27
C SER A 185 -3.40 -20.63 1.60
N TRP A 186 -4.26 -20.62 0.59
CA TRP A 186 -4.54 -21.76 -0.28
C TRP A 186 -3.68 -21.75 -1.55
N PHE A 187 -2.60 -20.96 -1.57
CA PHE A 187 -1.73 -20.74 -2.75
C PHE A 187 -0.65 -21.82 -2.91
N GLY A 188 -0.86 -23.00 -2.32
CA GLY A 188 0.13 -24.06 -2.29
C GLY A 188 1.15 -23.95 -1.15
N ALA A 189 1.96 -25.01 -1.05
CA ALA A 189 2.91 -25.18 0.05
C ALA A 189 4.33 -24.74 -0.31
N ASP A 190 4.70 -24.79 -1.59
CA ASP A 190 6.01 -24.39 -2.09
C ASP A 190 6.03 -22.91 -2.53
N ASP A 191 7.24 -22.34 -2.49
CA ASP A 191 7.48 -20.92 -2.75
C ASP A 191 7.19 -20.50 -4.20
N ASP A 192 7.46 -21.37 -5.17
CA ASP A 192 7.25 -21.07 -6.60
C ASP A 192 5.76 -20.98 -6.94
N THR A 193 4.95 -21.88 -6.39
CA THR A 193 3.49 -21.84 -6.54
C THR A 193 2.94 -20.58 -5.86
N ARG A 194 3.36 -20.27 -4.63
CA ARG A 194 2.94 -19.04 -3.93
C ARG A 194 3.29 -17.78 -4.71
N LEU A 195 4.51 -17.72 -5.26
CA LEU A 195 4.94 -16.60 -6.10
C LEU A 195 4.05 -16.45 -7.33
N SER A 196 3.76 -17.55 -8.01
CA SER A 196 2.90 -17.56 -9.20
C SER A 196 1.48 -17.08 -8.88
N GLU A 197 0.89 -17.56 -7.78
CA GLU A 197 -0.45 -17.19 -7.33
C GLU A 197 -0.55 -15.72 -6.89
N ILE A 198 0.47 -15.20 -6.21
CA ILE A 198 0.57 -13.79 -5.80
C ILE A 198 0.72 -12.90 -7.04
N VAL A 199 1.66 -13.22 -7.93
CA VAL A 199 1.89 -12.44 -9.15
C VAL A 199 0.64 -12.42 -10.02
N ALA A 200 -0.05 -13.55 -10.20
CA ALA A 200 -1.28 -13.62 -10.99
C ALA A 200 -2.37 -12.66 -10.46
N ARG A 201 -2.53 -12.58 -9.14
CA ARG A 201 -3.47 -11.64 -8.48
C ARG A 201 -3.04 -10.20 -8.70
N LEU A 202 -1.79 -9.86 -8.41
CA LEU A 202 -1.28 -8.50 -8.56
C LEU A 202 -1.36 -7.99 -10.01
N VAL A 203 -1.12 -8.87 -10.99
CA VAL A 203 -1.31 -8.57 -12.42
C VAL A 203 -2.78 -8.27 -12.72
N ARG A 204 -3.71 -9.10 -12.23
CA ARG A 204 -5.16 -8.89 -12.42
C ARG A 204 -5.64 -7.58 -11.81
N LEU A 205 -5.22 -7.27 -10.58
CA LEU A 205 -5.53 -6.03 -9.89
C LEU A 205 -4.93 -4.80 -10.60
N GLY A 206 -3.69 -4.90 -11.06
CA GLY A 206 -3.05 -3.84 -11.83
C GLY A 206 -3.77 -3.58 -13.16
N ALA A 207 -4.13 -4.64 -13.88
CA ALA A 207 -4.81 -4.57 -15.16
C ALA A 207 -6.22 -3.97 -15.08
N ALA A 208 -6.87 -4.08 -13.91
CA ALA A 208 -8.19 -3.49 -13.66
C ALA A 208 -8.16 -1.96 -13.53
N VAL A 209 -7.02 -1.37 -13.16
CA VAL A 209 -6.88 0.09 -13.09
C VAL A 209 -6.76 0.64 -14.54
N PRO A 210 -7.55 1.64 -14.95
CA PRO A 210 -7.50 2.21 -16.31
C PRO A 210 -6.11 2.74 -16.70
N GLY A 211 -5.71 2.52 -17.96
CA GLY A 211 -4.32 2.74 -18.41
C GLY A 211 -3.79 4.19 -18.36
N ASN A 212 -4.67 5.18 -18.24
CA ASN A 212 -4.33 6.60 -18.10
C ASN A 212 -4.39 7.13 -16.65
N ILE A 213 -4.71 6.26 -15.68
CA ILE A 213 -4.53 6.50 -14.24
C ILE A 213 -3.16 5.97 -13.85
N GLU A 214 -2.38 6.71 -13.06
CA GLU A 214 -1.08 6.18 -12.59
C GLU A 214 -1.29 4.98 -11.66
N LEU A 215 -0.48 3.94 -11.82
CA LEU A 215 -0.52 2.73 -11.00
C LEU A 215 0.78 2.54 -10.24
N GLY A 216 0.70 2.17 -8.97
CA GLY A 216 1.84 1.65 -8.25
C GLY A 216 1.52 0.55 -7.24
N TYR A 217 2.60 0.00 -6.70
CA TYR A 217 2.56 -1.08 -5.72
C TYR A 217 3.37 -0.71 -4.49
N HIS A 218 2.81 -0.94 -3.31
CA HIS A 218 3.49 -0.88 -2.02
C HIS A 218 3.78 -2.29 -1.53
N LEU A 219 5.02 -2.76 -1.74
CA LEU A 219 5.46 -4.12 -1.44
C LEU A 219 5.84 -4.24 0.03
N CYS A 220 4.87 -4.28 0.93
CA CYS A 220 5.10 -4.15 2.37
C CYS A 220 5.37 -5.50 3.07
N TYR A 221 6.16 -5.51 4.15
CA TYR A 221 6.27 -6.65 5.08
C TYR A 221 5.38 -6.50 6.33
N GLY A 222 4.48 -5.50 6.32
CA GLY A 222 3.64 -5.13 7.44
C GLY A 222 4.39 -4.47 8.61
N ASP A 223 3.65 -3.74 9.44
CA ASP A 223 4.11 -3.21 10.74
C ASP A 223 3.03 -3.55 11.78
N PHE A 224 3.26 -4.62 12.56
CA PHE A 224 2.37 -5.02 13.63
C PHE A 224 3.10 -4.92 14.97
N GLY A 225 2.87 -3.79 15.66
CA GLY A 225 3.48 -3.50 16.96
C GLY A 225 4.94 -3.04 16.88
N HIS A 226 5.30 -2.24 15.87
CA HIS A 226 6.66 -1.71 15.65
C HIS A 226 7.73 -2.77 15.36
N ARG A 227 7.28 -3.94 14.88
CA ARG A 227 8.12 -5.01 14.33
C ARG A 227 7.44 -5.54 13.07
N HIS A 228 8.26 -5.86 12.08
CA HIS A 228 7.80 -6.68 10.97
C HIS A 228 7.36 -8.05 11.47
N PHE A 229 6.41 -8.68 10.78
CA PHE A 229 6.13 -10.09 11.02
C PHE A 229 7.36 -10.98 10.74
N ALA A 230 8.21 -10.54 9.79
CA ALA A 230 9.59 -10.99 9.60
C ALA A 230 10.43 -9.86 9.00
N GLU A 231 11.65 -9.63 9.48
CA GLU A 231 12.58 -8.72 8.80
C GLU A 231 13.11 -9.41 7.53
N PRO A 232 12.90 -8.87 6.32
CA PRO A 232 13.40 -9.50 5.11
C PRO A 232 14.91 -9.67 5.16
N ALA A 233 15.39 -10.85 4.78
CA ALA A 233 16.82 -11.15 4.69
C ALA A 233 17.52 -10.27 3.65
N ASP A 234 16.86 -9.95 2.55
CA ASP A 234 17.30 -9.04 1.50
C ASP A 234 16.09 -8.53 0.68
N THR A 235 16.33 -7.76 -0.36
CA THR A 235 15.29 -7.24 -1.27
C THR A 235 14.79 -8.26 -2.31
N GLY A 236 15.35 -9.47 -2.34
CA GLY A 236 15.18 -10.44 -3.43
C GLY A 236 13.74 -10.88 -3.65
N ARG A 237 12.95 -11.07 -2.58
CA ARG A 237 11.52 -11.41 -2.72
C ARG A 237 10.73 -10.28 -3.38
N MET A 238 10.98 -9.03 -2.99
CA MET A 238 10.31 -7.87 -3.58
C MET A 238 10.66 -7.72 -5.06
N VAL A 239 11.92 -7.98 -5.41
CA VAL A 239 12.40 -8.03 -6.79
C VAL A 239 11.69 -9.13 -7.58
N ALA A 240 11.59 -10.34 -7.04
CA ALA A 240 10.93 -11.46 -7.71
C ALA A 240 9.44 -11.18 -7.98
N VAL A 241 8.71 -10.67 -6.98
CA VAL A 241 7.28 -10.29 -7.12
C VAL A 241 7.13 -9.21 -8.18
N LEU A 242 7.93 -8.12 -8.10
CA LEU A 242 7.82 -7.02 -9.04
C LEU A 242 8.16 -7.44 -10.47
N SER A 243 9.23 -8.21 -10.67
CA SER A 243 9.61 -8.72 -11.99
C SER A 243 8.51 -9.59 -12.60
N GLY A 244 7.87 -10.44 -11.80
CA GLY A 244 6.70 -11.22 -12.24
C GLY A 244 5.52 -10.33 -12.64
N VAL A 245 5.22 -9.29 -11.86
CA VAL A 245 4.17 -8.31 -12.18
C VAL A 245 4.49 -7.58 -13.48
N LEU A 246 5.70 -7.03 -13.63
CA LEU A 246 6.10 -6.29 -14.83
C LEU A 246 6.07 -7.17 -16.09
N ALA A 247 6.40 -8.45 -15.97
CA ALA A 247 6.33 -9.39 -17.10
C ALA A 247 4.89 -9.73 -17.52
N GLY A 248 3.95 -9.79 -16.57
CA GLY A 248 2.56 -10.17 -16.83
C GLY A 248 1.60 -9.02 -17.09
N LEU A 249 1.95 -7.79 -16.69
CA LEU A 249 1.03 -6.67 -16.70
C LEU A 249 0.94 -6.02 -18.10
N PRO A 250 -0.27 -5.88 -18.69
CA PRO A 250 -0.45 -5.34 -20.05
C PRO A 250 -0.38 -3.81 -20.11
N ARG A 251 0.07 -3.16 -19.03
CA ARG A 251 0.10 -1.72 -18.87
C ARG A 251 1.30 -1.33 -18.01
N ARG A 252 1.63 -0.04 -18.03
CA ARG A 252 2.74 0.49 -17.24
C ARG A 252 2.44 0.47 -15.73
N VAL A 253 3.49 0.25 -14.95
CA VAL A 253 3.58 0.60 -13.53
C VAL A 253 4.32 1.93 -13.44
N ASP A 254 3.70 2.95 -12.84
CA ASP A 254 4.26 4.29 -12.71
C ASP A 254 5.19 4.40 -11.49
N TRP A 255 4.93 3.64 -10.42
CA TRP A 255 5.87 3.53 -9.29
C TRP A 255 5.81 2.22 -8.54
N VAL A 256 6.88 1.93 -7.82
CA VAL A 256 6.92 0.88 -6.81
C VAL A 256 7.57 1.41 -5.55
N HIS A 257 7.05 1.00 -4.40
CA HIS A 257 7.67 1.23 -3.11
C HIS A 257 8.16 -0.09 -2.50
N MET A 258 9.40 -0.10 -1.99
CA MET A 258 9.98 -1.22 -1.24
C MET A 258 10.45 -0.76 0.16
N PRO A 259 9.95 -1.38 1.25
CA PRO A 259 10.41 -1.12 2.61
C PRO A 259 11.88 -1.48 2.79
N VAL A 260 12.54 -0.78 3.71
CA VAL A 260 13.91 -1.06 4.14
C VAL A 260 13.94 -1.03 5.67
N PRO A 261 14.17 -2.18 6.35
CA PRO A 261 14.23 -2.20 7.80
C PRO A 261 15.32 -1.26 8.32
N ARG A 262 15.06 -0.63 9.47
CA ARG A 262 15.95 0.40 10.04
C ARG A 262 17.41 -0.05 10.14
N SER A 263 17.63 -1.33 10.47
CA SER A 263 18.94 -1.95 10.67
C SER A 263 19.72 -2.19 9.38
N ARG A 264 19.07 -2.18 8.21
CA ARG A 264 19.68 -2.56 6.93
C ARG A 264 20.36 -1.39 6.26
N THR A 265 21.65 -1.24 6.55
CA THR A 265 22.58 -0.33 5.86
C THR A 265 23.58 -1.09 4.99
N ASP A 266 23.51 -2.43 4.99
CA ASP A 266 24.45 -3.33 4.35
C ASP A 266 24.20 -3.47 2.85
N ARG A 267 25.27 -3.64 2.08
CA ARG A 267 25.23 -3.81 0.62
C ARG A 267 24.48 -5.09 0.24
N GLU A 268 24.62 -6.13 1.05
CA GLU A 268 24.02 -7.45 0.85
C GLU A 268 22.48 -7.38 0.81
N TYR A 269 21.86 -6.58 1.68
CA TYR A 269 20.42 -6.34 1.66
C TYR A 269 19.93 -5.80 0.31
N PHE A 270 20.66 -4.81 -0.23
CA PHE A 270 20.29 -4.12 -1.46
C PHE A 270 20.72 -4.85 -2.72
N ALA A 271 21.68 -5.79 -2.64
CA ALA A 271 22.27 -6.45 -3.80
C ALA A 271 21.25 -7.03 -4.82
N PRO A 272 20.12 -7.63 -4.41
CA PRO A 272 19.11 -8.09 -5.36
C PRO A 272 18.47 -7.00 -6.22
N LEU A 273 18.47 -5.73 -5.79
CA LEU A 273 17.94 -4.61 -6.57
C LEU A 273 18.66 -4.42 -7.90
N ALA A 274 19.90 -4.91 -8.06
CA ALA A 274 20.60 -4.90 -9.34
C ALA A 274 19.89 -5.71 -10.44
N GLY A 275 19.01 -6.65 -10.05
CA GLY A 275 18.20 -7.44 -10.97
C GLY A 275 16.90 -6.77 -11.40
N LEU A 276 16.60 -5.55 -10.93
CA LEU A 276 15.41 -4.82 -11.33
C LEU A 276 15.57 -4.21 -12.71
N ASP A 277 14.85 -4.77 -13.69
CA ASP A 277 14.66 -4.16 -15.00
C ASP A 277 13.40 -3.29 -14.98
N LEU A 278 13.53 -2.08 -14.42
CA LEU A 278 12.43 -1.12 -14.37
C LEU A 278 12.31 -0.38 -15.71
N PRO A 279 11.09 -0.27 -16.28
CA PRO A 279 10.86 0.66 -17.38
C PRO A 279 11.34 2.07 -16.99
N PRO A 280 11.95 2.85 -17.89
CA PRO A 280 12.55 4.15 -17.55
C PRO A 280 11.59 5.15 -16.91
N GLN A 281 10.28 4.98 -17.10
CA GLN A 281 9.22 5.82 -16.54
C GLN A 281 8.74 5.36 -15.16
N THR A 282 9.10 4.15 -14.72
CA THR A 282 8.73 3.60 -13.42
C THR A 282 9.66 4.14 -12.35
N ARG A 283 9.10 4.84 -11.35
CA ARG A 283 9.89 5.38 -10.23
C ARG A 283 9.98 4.38 -9.08
N LEU A 284 11.20 4.00 -8.71
CA LEU A 284 11.48 3.25 -7.48
C LEU A 284 11.51 4.19 -6.28
N TYR A 285 10.80 3.83 -5.21
CA TYR A 285 10.91 4.46 -3.90
C TYR A 285 11.37 3.44 -2.87
N LEU A 286 12.36 3.82 -2.07
CA LEU A 286 12.90 2.98 -0.99
C LEU A 286 12.53 3.58 0.37
N GLY A 287 12.11 2.72 1.30
CA GLY A 287 11.73 3.04 2.68
C GLY A 287 12.91 3.45 3.58
N LEU A 288 13.70 4.44 3.15
CA LEU A 288 14.97 4.85 3.76
C LEU A 288 14.80 5.94 4.83
N VAL A 289 13.60 6.29 5.26
CA VAL A 289 13.38 7.31 6.28
C VAL A 289 12.80 6.68 7.54
N HIS A 290 13.50 6.86 8.66
CA HIS A 290 13.12 6.34 9.96
C HIS A 290 13.26 7.44 11.01
N ALA A 291 12.17 7.75 11.72
CA ALA A 291 12.18 8.82 12.71
C ALA A 291 13.19 8.57 13.86
N THR A 292 13.42 7.30 14.20
CA THR A 292 14.18 6.91 15.40
C THR A 292 15.70 7.04 15.25
N ASP A 293 16.23 7.04 14.03
CA ASP A 293 17.66 7.23 13.76
C ASP A 293 17.93 8.45 12.83
N GLY A 294 16.86 9.15 12.44
CA GLY A 294 16.88 10.46 11.82
C GLY A 294 17.70 10.53 10.54
N ARG A 295 18.28 11.71 10.31
CA ARG A 295 19.08 12.03 9.12
C ARG A 295 20.28 11.09 8.95
N ASP A 296 21.04 10.85 10.01
CA ASP A 296 22.27 10.05 9.91
C ASP A 296 21.98 8.61 9.53
N GLY A 297 20.91 8.02 10.10
CA GLY A 297 20.42 6.72 9.67
C GLY A 297 20.01 6.71 8.20
N ALA A 298 19.21 7.70 7.80
CA ALA A 298 18.77 7.89 6.41
C ALA A 298 19.95 7.91 5.43
N LEU A 299 20.95 8.74 5.69
CA LEU A 299 22.12 8.87 4.83
C LEU A 299 22.92 7.58 4.71
N ARG A 300 23.05 6.78 5.78
CA ARG A 300 23.71 5.47 5.70
C ARG A 300 22.98 4.50 4.78
N ARG A 301 21.65 4.41 4.87
CA ARG A 301 20.86 3.50 4.00
C ARG A 301 20.80 4.01 2.56
N ILE A 302 20.72 5.33 2.36
CA ILE A 302 20.85 5.96 1.03
C ILE A 302 22.19 5.61 0.40
N ALA A 303 23.29 5.68 1.15
CA ALA A 303 24.61 5.31 0.65
C ALA A 303 24.66 3.83 0.24
N GLY A 304 24.18 2.92 1.10
CA GLY A 304 24.12 1.49 0.79
C GLY A 304 23.28 1.17 -0.45
N ALA A 305 22.12 1.81 -0.62
CA ALA A 305 21.27 1.62 -1.80
C ALA A 305 21.93 2.16 -3.09
N ARG A 306 22.58 3.33 -3.03
CA ARG A 306 23.29 3.95 -4.17
C ARG A 306 24.47 3.14 -4.69
N GLU A 307 24.99 2.23 -3.89
CA GLU A 307 26.02 1.32 -4.37
C GLU A 307 25.50 0.24 -5.34
N ILE A 308 24.18 0.07 -5.42
CA ILE A 308 23.51 -0.98 -6.20
C ILE A 308 22.60 -0.40 -7.28
N VAL A 309 21.78 0.59 -6.95
CA VAL A 309 20.81 1.19 -7.88
C VAL A 309 20.93 2.71 -7.90
N ASP A 310 20.91 3.25 -9.11
CA ASP A 310 20.82 4.68 -9.36
C ASP A 310 19.36 5.13 -9.47
N GLY A 311 19.07 6.38 -9.11
CA GLY A 311 17.79 7.00 -9.45
C GLY A 311 16.56 6.44 -8.71
N PHE A 312 16.56 6.50 -7.39
CA PHE A 312 15.39 6.21 -6.54
C PHE A 312 14.90 7.46 -5.79
N GLY A 313 13.63 7.46 -5.37
CA GLY A 313 13.07 8.37 -4.38
C GLY A 313 13.06 7.75 -2.99
N ILE A 314 12.71 8.55 -1.97
CA ILE A 314 12.67 8.15 -0.57
C ILE A 314 11.25 8.11 -0.02
N ALA A 315 11.05 7.23 0.96
CA ALA A 315 9.84 7.10 1.75
C ALA A 315 10.20 6.57 3.15
N THR A 316 9.21 6.46 4.02
CA THR A 316 9.27 5.54 5.16
C THR A 316 9.01 4.11 4.71
N GLU A 317 9.39 3.16 5.54
CA GLU A 317 9.15 1.72 5.32
C GLU A 317 7.66 1.36 5.10
N CYS A 318 6.74 2.01 5.81
CA CYS A 318 5.30 1.83 5.68
C CYS A 318 4.59 3.19 5.89
N GLY A 319 3.27 3.24 5.82
CA GLY A 319 2.49 4.42 6.18
C GLY A 319 2.70 4.83 7.64
N PHE A 320 2.28 6.04 8.00
CA PHE A 320 2.53 6.63 9.30
C PHE A 320 1.49 6.25 10.37
N GLY A 321 0.46 5.46 10.04
CA GLY A 321 -0.74 5.29 10.86
C GLY A 321 -0.53 4.93 12.34
N ARG A 322 0.58 4.26 12.70
CA ARG A 322 0.90 3.91 14.10
C ARG A 322 1.79 4.92 14.83
N ARG A 323 1.99 6.12 14.27
CA ARG A 323 2.82 7.17 14.86
C ARG A 323 1.95 8.19 15.61
N PRO A 324 2.46 8.78 16.71
CA PRO A 324 1.80 9.94 17.32
C PRO A 324 1.66 11.09 16.32
N ALA A 325 0.49 11.72 16.28
CA ALA A 325 0.15 12.78 15.33
C ALA A 325 1.11 13.98 15.42
N GLU A 326 1.56 14.28 16.64
CA GLU A 326 2.51 15.37 16.94
C GLU A 326 3.89 15.18 16.31
N HIS A 327 4.27 13.94 15.96
CA HIS A 327 5.56 13.64 15.34
C HIS A 327 5.52 13.69 13.80
N ILE A 328 4.33 13.77 13.20
CA ILE A 328 4.18 13.78 11.74
C ILE A 328 4.86 14.98 11.08
N PRO A 329 4.72 16.22 11.59
CA PRO A 329 5.44 17.38 11.08
C PRO A 329 6.96 17.18 10.95
N ASP A 330 7.61 16.72 12.02
CA ASP A 330 9.06 16.53 12.07
C ASP A 330 9.53 15.43 11.11
N LEU A 331 8.74 14.36 10.98
CA LEU A 331 9.02 13.30 10.02
C LEU A 331 8.93 13.78 8.57
N LEU A 332 7.96 14.64 8.25
CA LEU A 332 7.84 15.26 6.93
C LEU A 332 9.00 16.23 6.66
N ASP A 333 9.42 17.01 7.66
CA ASP A 333 10.59 17.89 7.53
C ASP A 333 11.88 17.10 7.28
N LEU A 334 12.04 15.94 7.92
CA LEU A 334 13.15 15.03 7.65
C LEU A 334 13.14 14.53 6.19
N HIS A 335 11.98 14.21 5.61
CA HIS A 335 11.90 13.87 4.18
C HIS A 335 12.31 15.05 3.30
N ALA A 336 11.84 16.26 3.61
CA ALA A 336 12.17 17.46 2.85
C ALA A 336 13.68 17.76 2.88
N GLU A 337 14.31 17.65 4.05
CA GLU A 337 15.75 17.82 4.22
C GLU A 337 16.53 16.81 3.37
N LEU A 338 16.15 15.52 3.44
CA LEU A 338 16.84 14.46 2.70
C LEU A 338 16.64 14.62 1.19
N ALA A 339 15.42 14.93 0.72
CA ALA A 339 15.13 15.13 -0.70
C ALA A 339 15.96 16.28 -1.29
N ALA A 340 16.11 17.38 -0.56
CA ALA A 340 16.94 18.51 -0.96
C ALA A 340 18.43 18.15 -1.14
N MET A 341 18.92 17.09 -0.48
CA MET A 341 20.29 16.58 -0.63
C MET A 341 20.44 15.54 -1.74
N LEU A 342 19.34 14.94 -2.21
CA LEU A 342 19.34 13.93 -3.27
C LEU A 342 19.28 14.54 -4.68
N SER A 343 18.70 15.74 -4.80
CA SER A 343 18.67 16.58 -6.00
C SER A 343 20.02 17.19 -6.37
#